data_AF-A0A0K2RML9-F1
#
_entry.id   AF-A0A0K2RML9-F1
#
_cell.length_a   1.000
_cell.length_b   1.000
_cell.length_c   1.000
_cell.angle_alpha   90.00
_cell.angle_beta   90.00
_cell.angle_gamma   90.00
#
_symmetry.space_group_name_H-M   'P 1'
#
loop_
_entity.id
_entity.type
_entity.pdbx_description
1 polymer ?
#
loop_
_entity_poly.entity_id
_entity_poly.type
_entity_poly.pdbx_seq_one_letter_code
_entity_poly.pdbx_strand_id
1 'polypeptide(L)'
;MEGFTENYSHALQQTLFDMGKKVLEAHSEVDEIKFSMPNKHHFLVDLSPFGLDNPNEVFFAADRPYGLIEATVQRDNTTPAPAAWNGIAGFC
;
A
#
# COMPACT_ATOMS: atom_id res chain seq x y z
N MET A 1 6.45 5.16 -9.08
CA MET A 1 7.12 4.56 -7.90
C MET A 1 7.47 5.58 -6.83
N GLU A 2 7.77 6.83 -7.20
CA GLU A 2 8.10 7.93 -6.29
C GLU A 2 7.28 8.01 -4.99
N GLY A 3 5.94 7.96 -5.07
CA GLY A 3 5.08 8.02 -3.87
C GLY A 3 5.26 6.88 -2.87
N PHE A 4 5.78 5.72 -3.32
CA PHE A 4 6.11 4.60 -2.44
C PHE A 4 7.50 4.72 -1.83
N THR A 5 8.45 5.39 -2.49
CA THR A 5 9.88 5.33 -2.16
C THR A 5 10.45 6.57 -1.48
N GLU A 6 9.84 7.74 -1.66
CA GLU A 6 10.46 9.02 -1.25
C GLU A 6 10.23 9.40 0.21
N ASN A 7 9.05 9.08 0.74
CA ASN A 7 8.66 9.49 2.09
C ASN A 7 8.89 8.37 3.10
N TYR A 8 9.15 8.75 4.35
CA TYR A 8 9.09 7.80 5.45
C TYR A 8 7.66 7.30 5.62
N SER A 9 7.47 5.98 5.54
CA SER A 9 6.17 5.32 5.69
C SER A 9 5.86 5.07 7.17
N HIS A 10 4.96 5.86 7.77
CA HIS A 10 4.46 5.57 9.12
C HIS A 10 3.41 4.45 9.14
N ALA A 11 2.68 4.29 8.04
CA ALA A 11 1.70 3.23 7.83
C ALA A 11 1.44 3.05 6.34
N LEU A 12 1.09 1.84 5.92
CA LEU A 12 0.79 1.56 4.51
C LEU A 12 -0.38 2.42 3.98
N GLN A 13 -1.34 2.76 4.85
CA GLN A 13 -2.44 3.68 4.57
C GLN A 13 -1.94 5.07 4.15
N GLN A 14 -0.94 5.61 4.86
CA GLN A 14 -0.35 6.90 4.51
C GLN A 14 0.37 6.82 3.17
N THR A 15 1.14 5.76 2.93
CA THR A 15 1.81 5.53 1.65
C THR A 15 0.81 5.47 0.49
N LEU A 16 -0.32 4.78 0.66
CA LEU A 16 -1.39 4.74 -0.33
C LEU A 16 -1.97 6.12 -0.63
N PHE A 17 -2.20 6.92 0.42
CA PHE A 17 -2.66 8.29 0.26
C PHE A 17 -1.66 9.15 -0.51
N ASP A 18 -0.38 9.12 -0.12
CA ASP A 18 0.68 9.88 -0.78
C ASP A 18 0.82 9.48 -2.26
N MET A 19 0.75 8.18 -2.56
CA MET A 19 0.75 7.65 -3.93
C MET A 19 -0.45 8.17 -4.73
N GLY A 20 -1.67 8.05 -4.19
CA GLY A 20 -2.88 8.49 -4.87
C GLY A 20 -2.90 10.00 -5.10
N LYS A 21 -2.50 10.78 -4.08
CA LYS A 21 -2.38 12.23 -4.15
C LYS A 21 -1.45 12.66 -5.29
N LYS A 22 -0.26 12.06 -5.40
CA LYS A 22 0.68 12.38 -6.49
C LYS A 22 0.08 12.14 -7.88
N VAL A 23 -0.65 11.05 -8.07
CA VAL A 23 -1.33 10.76 -9.35
C VAL A 23 -2.35 11.85 -9.68
N LEU A 24 -3.20 12.21 -8.72
CA LEU A 24 -4.22 13.23 -8.92
C LEU A 24 -3.61 14.63 -9.07
N GLU A 25 -2.49 14.95 -8.45
CA GLU A 25 -1.83 16.25 -8.67
C GLU A 25 -1.20 16.35 -10.07
N ALA A 26 -0.70 15.24 -10.60
CA ALA A 26 -0.06 15.19 -11.92
C ALA A 26 -1.04 15.10 -13.10
N HIS A 27 -2.21 14.48 -12.92
CA HIS A 27 -3.15 14.18 -14.00
C HIS A 27 -4.53 14.76 -13.73
N SER A 28 -4.82 15.94 -14.28
CA SER A 28 -6.10 16.64 -14.09
C SER A 28 -7.30 15.88 -14.67
N GLU A 29 -7.06 15.00 -15.64
CA GLU A 29 -8.03 14.12 -16.29
C GLU A 29 -8.45 12.89 -15.45
N VAL A 30 -7.76 12.63 -14.33
CA VAL A 30 -8.09 11.53 -13.41
C VAL A 30 -8.88 12.07 -12.22
N ASP A 31 -10.06 11.48 -11.98
CA ASP A 31 -10.98 11.87 -10.90
C ASP A 31 -10.77 11.08 -9.60
N GLU A 32 -10.43 9.79 -9.71
CA GLU A 32 -10.18 8.92 -8.57
C GLU A 32 -9.20 7.79 -8.92
N ILE A 33 -8.54 7.26 -7.91
CA ILE A 33 -7.67 6.08 -7.98
C ILE A 33 -7.93 5.18 -6.78
N LYS A 34 -8.01 3.88 -7.02
CA LYS A 34 -8.26 2.87 -5.99
C LYS A 34 -7.08 1.92 -5.86
N PHE A 35 -6.73 1.57 -4.62
CA PHE A 35 -5.64 0.67 -4.28
C PHE A 35 -6.14 -0.53 -3.49
N SER A 36 -5.56 -1.70 -3.78
CA SER A 36 -5.65 -2.92 -2.97
C SER A 36 -4.23 -3.44 -2.76
N MET A 37 -3.66 -3.13 -1.61
CA MET A 37 -2.22 -3.30 -1.35
C MET A 37 -1.96 -4.23 -0.16
N PRO A 38 -1.48 -5.45 -0.40
CA PRO A 38 -1.13 -6.36 0.67
C PRO A 38 0.19 -5.94 1.34
N ASN A 39 0.21 -5.97 2.66
CA ASN A 39 1.43 -5.93 3.46
C ASN A 39 2.04 -7.34 3.51
N LYS A 40 3.00 -7.61 2.62
CA LYS A 40 3.74 -8.87 2.60
C LYS A 40 4.77 -8.91 3.72
N HIS A 41 4.43 -9.61 4.80
CA HIS A 41 5.24 -9.63 6.00
C HIS A 41 6.62 -10.26 5.77
N HIS A 42 7.66 -9.50 6.12
CA HIS A 42 9.02 -9.98 6.25
C HIS A 42 9.40 -9.89 7.72
N PHE A 43 9.27 -11.00 8.44
CA PHE A 43 9.57 -11.05 9.87
C PHE A 43 11.06 -11.22 10.09
N LEU A 44 11.65 -10.38 10.97
CA LEU A 44 13.04 -10.55 11.37
C LEU A 44 13.18 -11.88 12.13
N VAL A 45 14.05 -12.76 11.64
CA VAL A 45 14.22 -14.09 12.25
C VAL A 45 15.01 -13.95 13.55
N ASP A 46 14.49 -14.55 14.63
CA ASP A 46 15.23 -14.66 15.88
C ASP A 46 16.32 -15.74 15.75
N LEU A 47 17.58 -15.30 15.65
CA LEU A 47 18.75 -16.17 15.58
C LEU A 47 19.44 -16.36 16.94
N SER A 48 18.90 -15.77 18.01
CA SER A 48 19.45 -15.92 19.36
C SER A 48 19.53 -17.38 19.86
N PRO A 49 18.64 -18.31 19.46
CA PRO A 49 18.79 -19.74 19.79
C PRO A 49 20.06 -20.38 19.20
N PHE A 50 20.66 -19.76 18.17
CA PHE A 50 21.90 -20.19 17.54
C PHE A 50 23.13 -19.41 18.02
N GLY A 51 22.95 -18.49 18.98
CA GLY A 51 24.03 -17.64 19.51
C GLY A 51 24.49 -16.55 18.54
N LEU A 52 23.66 -16.16 17.57
CA LEU A 52 23.93 -15.14 16.57
C LEU A 52 23.03 -13.91 16.75
N ASP A 53 23.52 -12.74 16.33
CA ASP A 53 22.68 -11.56 16.13
C ASP A 53 22.01 -11.58 14.74
N ASN A 54 21.09 -10.64 14.50
CA ASN A 54 20.46 -10.45 13.19
C ASN A 54 20.18 -8.96 12.97
N PRO A 55 21.17 -8.17 12.50
CA PRO A 55 21.05 -6.73 12.31
C PRO A 55 20.25 -6.39 11.04
N ASN A 56 19.00 -6.87 10.97
CA ASN A 56 18.09 -6.71 9.82
C ASN A 56 18.61 -7.35 8.52
N GLU A 57 19.10 -8.59 8.59
CA GLU A 57 19.66 -9.29 7.43
C GLU A 57 18.85 -10.53 7.02
N VAL A 58 18.45 -11.37 7.97
CA VAL A 58 17.72 -12.62 7.70
C VAL A 58 16.25 -12.46 8.04
N PHE A 59 15.38 -12.61 7.04
CA PHE A 59 13.94 -12.46 7.18
C PHE A 59 13.19 -13.71 6.72
N PHE A 60 12.07 -13.99 7.38
CA PHE A 60 11.07 -14.93 6.89
C PHE A 60 9.96 -14.17 6.17
N ALA A 61 9.88 -14.34 4.85
CA ALA A 61 8.78 -13.83 4.04
C ALA A 61 7.60 -14.80 4.17
N ALA A 62 6.60 -14.43 4.99
CA ALA A 62 5.44 -15.28 5.20
C ALA A 62 4.46 -15.19 4.02
N ASP A 63 3.94 -16.33 3.58
CA ASP A 63 2.94 -16.37 2.50
C ASP A 63 1.60 -15.78 2.96
N ARG A 64 1.10 -16.24 4.12
CA ARG A 64 -0.20 -15.89 4.71
C ARG A 64 -0.16 -16.06 6.24
N PRO A 65 -1.04 -15.36 7.00
CA PRO A 65 -1.91 -14.27 6.55
C PRO A 65 -1.09 -13.01 6.19
N TYR A 66 -1.70 -12.08 5.48
CA TYR A 66 -1.16 -10.76 5.23
C TYR A 66 -2.21 -9.70 5.52
N GLY A 67 -1.78 -8.53 6.00
CA GLY A 67 -2.66 -7.37 6.05
C GLY A 67 -3.04 -6.94 4.64
N LEU A 68 -4.32 -6.74 4.35
CA LEU A 68 -4.78 -6.13 3.10
C LEU A 68 -5.28 -4.72 3.40
N ILE A 69 -4.66 -3.73 2.79
CA ILE A 69 -5.04 -2.33 2.97
C ILE A 69 -5.62 -1.84 1.65
N GLU A 70 -6.82 -1.29 1.71
CA GLU A 70 -7.56 -0.79 0.56
C GLU A 70 -7.91 0.67 0.78
N ALA A 71 -7.82 1.48 -0.29
CA ALA A 71 -8.09 2.91 -0.23
C ALA A 71 -8.58 3.45 -1.58
N THR A 72 -9.50 4.40 -1.54
CA THR A 72 -9.84 5.26 -2.70
C THR A 72 -9.36 6.67 -2.38
N VAL A 73 -8.57 7.25 -3.28
CA VAL A 73 -8.19 8.66 -3.23
C VAL A 73 -8.88 9.35 -4.41
N GLN A 74 -9.63 10.41 -4.13
CA GLN A 74 -10.45 11.11 -5.11
C GLN A 74 -10.36 12.62 -4.91
N ARG A 75 -10.70 13.38 -5.95
CA ARG A 75 -10.83 14.84 -5.83
C ARG A 75 -12.12 15.20 -5.08
N ASP A 76 -12.08 16.33 -4.38
CA ASP A 76 -13.25 16.82 -3.61
C ASP A 76 -14.49 17.08 -4.49
N ASN A 77 -14.29 17.47 -5.75
CA ASN A 77 -15.37 17.81 -6.69
C ASN A 77 -15.64 16.71 -7.74
N THR A 78 -15.20 15.47 -7.50
CA THR A 78 -15.46 14.35 -8.41
C THR A 78 -16.95 14.04 -8.49
N THR A 79 -17.46 13.85 -9.71
CA THR A 79 -18.80 13.28 -9.90
C THR A 79 -18.72 11.77 -9.68
N PRO A 80 -19.47 11.18 -8.74
CA PRO A 80 -19.39 9.75 -8.48
C PRO A 80 -19.77 8.91 -9.72
N ALA A 81 -18.90 7.97 -10.09
CA ALA A 81 -19.12 7.03 -11.18
C ALA A 81 -19.01 5.56 -10.70
N PRO A 82 -19.84 5.12 -9.71
CA PRO A 82 -19.69 3.79 -9.09
C PRO A 82 -19.80 2.65 -10.11
N ALA A 83 -20.56 2.84 -11.19
CA ALA A 83 -20.71 1.85 -12.25
C ALA A 83 -19.39 1.51 -12.96
N ALA A 84 -18.41 2.43 -12.97
CA ALA A 84 -17.09 2.21 -13.55
C ALA A 84 -16.28 1.12 -12.81
N TRP A 85 -16.64 0.83 -11.56
CA TRP A 85 -15.94 -0.15 -10.72
C TRP A 85 -16.66 -1.48 -10.59
N ASN A 86 -17.85 -1.61 -11.19
CA ASN A 86 -18.60 -2.85 -11.16
C ASN A 86 -17.80 -4.00 -11.79
N GLY A 87 -17.68 -5.11 -11.05
CA GLY A 87 -16.95 -6.29 -11.51
C GLY A 87 -15.44 -6.24 -11.33
N ILE A 88 -14.88 -5.16 -10.76
CA ILE A 88 -13.47 -5.11 -10.37
C ILE A 88 -13.31 -5.69 -8.95
N ALA A 89 -12.48 -6.72 -8.82
CA ALA A 89 -12.16 -7.31 -7.52
C ALA A 89 -11.23 -6.40 -6.71
N GLY A 90 -11.37 -6.42 -5.38
CA GLY A 90 -10.43 -5.76 -4.46
C GLY A 90 -10.78 -4.33 -4.05
N PHE A 91 -12.07 -3.99 -3.91
CA PHE A 91 -12.53 -2.67 -3.43
C PHE A 91 -13.86 -2.74 -2.65
N CYS A 92 -14.12 -3.85 -1.94
CA CYS A 92 -15.42 -4.15 -1.33
C CYS A 92 -15.71 -3.32 -0.07
#